data_AF-A0A2D8A6P8-F1
#
_entry.id   AF-A0A2D8A6P8-F1
#
_cell.length_a   1.000
_cell.length_b   1.000
_cell.length_c   1.000
_cell.angle_alpha   90.00
_cell.angle_beta   90.00
_cell.angle_gamma   90.00
#
_symmetry.space_group_name_H-M   'P 1'
#
loop_
_entity.id
_entity.type
_entity.pdbx_description
1 polymer ?
#
loop_
_entity_poly.entity_id
_entity_poly.type
_entity_poly.pdbx_seq_one_letter_code
_entity_poly.pdbx_strand_id
1 'polypeptide(L)'
;MSPKTDLKNIKSLENSNGWKTLRRVMEAEIVTAAMQIADNPNMEINEINFRRGAIWAANRMLEMPLRLTTKLEAEIALDKDDSV
;
A
#
# COMPACT_ATOMS: atom_id res chain seq x y z
N MET A 1 3.10 -2.38 21.25
CA MET A 1 1.71 -1.87 21.19
C MET A 1 0.78 -3.07 21.08
N SER A 2 -0.49 -2.97 21.48
CA SER A 2 -1.43 -4.11 21.36
C SER A 2 -1.97 -4.19 19.93
N PRO A 3 -2.08 -5.40 19.32
CA PRO A 3 -2.67 -5.58 17.99
C PRO A 3 -4.06 -4.92 17.83
N LYS A 4 -4.85 -4.88 18.92
CA LYS A 4 -6.16 -4.20 18.96
C LYS A 4 -6.04 -2.68 18.82
N THR A 5 -5.04 -2.07 19.46
CA THR A 5 -4.78 -0.63 19.35
C THR A 5 -4.29 -0.28 17.96
N ASP A 6 -3.40 -1.10 17.40
CA ASP A 6 -2.87 -0.88 16.05
C ASP A 6 -3.97 -1.04 15.00
N LEU A 7 -4.86 -2.03 15.15
CA LEU A 7 -6.02 -2.21 14.27
C LEU A 7 -6.94 -1.00 14.27
N LYS A 8 -7.21 -0.43 15.46
CA LYS A 8 -8.01 0.80 15.60
C LYS A 8 -7.34 1.98 14.89
N ASN A 9 -6.03 2.14 15.04
CA ASN A 9 -5.28 3.22 14.41
C ASN A 9 -5.29 3.11 12.89
N ILE A 10 -5.09 1.90 12.35
CA ILE A 10 -5.12 1.65 10.90
C ILE A 10 -6.52 1.88 10.31
N LYS A 11 -7.59 1.40 10.98
CA LYS A 11 -8.97 1.69 10.57
C LYS A 11 -9.30 3.18 10.61
N SER A 12 -8.78 3.91 11.59
CA SER A 12 -8.93 5.36 11.67
C SER A 12 -8.20 6.07 10.52
N LEU A 13 -6.96 5.65 10.23
CA LEU A 13 -6.18 6.15 9.09
C LEU A 13 -6.93 5.94 7.77
N GLU A 14 -7.39 4.72 7.49
CA GLU A 14 -8.07 4.36 6.24
C GLU A 14 -9.31 5.22 5.99
N ASN A 15 -10.07 5.54 7.04
CA ASN A 15 -11.27 6.38 6.96
C ASN A 15 -10.97 7.88 6.94
N SER A 16 -9.73 8.29 7.25
CA SER A 16 -9.36 9.69 7.35
C SER A 16 -9.34 10.41 5.99
N ASN A 17 -9.73 11.69 5.98
CA ASN A 17 -9.59 12.54 4.79
C ASN A 17 -8.13 12.74 4.38
N GLY A 18 -7.20 12.68 5.35
CA GLY A 18 -5.76 12.73 5.10
C GLY A 18 -5.29 11.56 4.24
N TRP A 19 -5.68 10.34 4.59
CA TRP A 19 -5.36 9.16 3.78
C TRP A 19 -6.00 9.20 2.39
N LYS A 20 -7.26 9.61 2.28
CA LYS A 20 -7.92 9.79 0.96
C LYS A 20 -7.15 10.78 0.07
N THR A 21 -6.68 11.88 0.65
CA THR A 21 -5.88 12.88 -0.06
C THR A 21 -4.54 12.31 -0.50
N LEU A 22 -3.82 11.64 0.40
CA LEU A 22 -2.55 10.99 0.09
C LEU A 22 -2.71 9.94 -1.00
N ARG A 23 -3.70 9.06 -0.87
CA ARG A 23 -4.01 8.00 -1.85
C ARG A 23 -4.22 8.57 -3.24
N ARG A 24 -5.03 9.62 -3.37
CA ARG A 24 -5.27 10.28 -4.66
C ARG A 24 -4.00 10.84 -5.29
N VAL A 25 -3.13 11.48 -4.48
CA VAL A 25 -1.85 11.99 -4.97
C VAL A 25 -0.92 10.85 -5.40
N MET A 26 -0.79 9.82 -4.57
CA MET A 26 0.02 8.64 -4.90
C MET A 26 -0.43 7.94 -6.17
N GLU A 27 -1.75 7.77 -6.38
CA GLU A 27 -2.31 7.21 -7.61
C GLU A 27 -1.93 8.05 -8.85
N ALA A 28 -1.99 9.37 -8.76
CA ALA A 28 -1.61 10.26 -9.86
C ALA A 28 -0.11 10.19 -10.18
N GLU A 29 0.75 10.13 -9.16
CA GLU A 29 2.20 9.98 -9.32
C GLU A 29 2.56 8.63 -9.96
N ILE A 30 1.88 7.55 -9.57
CA ILE A 30 2.07 6.22 -10.17
C ILE A 30 1.72 6.22 -11.66
N VAL A 31 0.60 6.84 -12.04
CA VAL A 31 0.20 6.97 -13.45
C VAL A 31 1.23 7.79 -14.22
N THR A 32 1.69 8.89 -13.65
CA THR A 32 2.72 9.75 -14.26
C THR A 32 4.02 8.97 -14.50
N ALA A 33 4.46 8.19 -13.51
CA ALA A 33 5.65 7.34 -13.65
C ALA A 33 5.49 6.27 -14.75
N ALA A 34 4.28 5.71 -14.90
CA ALA A 34 3.98 4.77 -15.98
C ALA A 34 4.02 5.45 -17.36
N MET A 35 3.48 6.66 -17.48
CA MET A 35 3.51 7.44 -18.72
C MET A 35 4.94 7.78 -19.14
N GLN A 36 5.82 8.10 -18.20
CA GLN A 36 7.24 8.36 -18.51
C GLN A 36 7.97 7.19 -19.16
N ILE A 37 7.53 5.94 -18.90
CA ILE A 37 8.05 4.76 -19.61
C ILE A 37 7.54 4.74 -21.05
N ALA A 38 6.26 5.04 -21.26
CA ALA A 38 5.63 5.04 -22.58
C ALA A 38 6.14 6.18 -23.48
N ASP A 39 6.41 7.35 -22.90
CA ASP A 39 6.82 8.55 -23.62
C ASP A 39 8.31 8.57 -23.99
N ASN A 40 9.11 7.61 -23.49
CA ASN A 40 10.52 7.48 -23.82
C ASN A 40 10.81 6.23 -24.65
N PRO A 41 10.79 6.33 -26.00
CA PRO A 41 11.00 5.19 -26.90
C PRO A 41 12.44 4.64 -26.87
N ASN A 42 13.40 5.40 -26.33
CA ASN A 42 14.81 5.02 -26.29
C ASN A 42 15.24 4.52 -24.90
N MET A 43 14.29 4.18 -24.02
CA MET A 43 14.60 3.64 -22.70
C MET A 43 15.17 2.23 -22.82
N GLU A 44 16.28 1.98 -22.13
CA GLU A 44 16.93 0.67 -22.09
C GLU A 44 16.04 -0.36 -21.36
N ILE A 45 16.09 -1.63 -21.79
CA ILE A 45 15.15 -2.66 -21.33
C ILE A 45 15.28 -2.96 -19.83
N ASN A 46 16.49 -2.98 -19.28
CA ASN A 46 16.70 -3.17 -17.85
C ASN A 46 16.15 -1.99 -17.04
N GLU A 47 16.31 -0.76 -17.52
CA GLU A 47 15.70 0.43 -16.91
C GLU A 47 14.16 0.36 -16.94
N ILE A 48 13.56 -0.08 -18.05
CA ILE A 48 12.10 -0.31 -18.14
C ILE A 48 11.66 -1.32 -17.07
N ASN A 49 12.37 -2.44 -16.94
CA ASN A 49 12.03 -3.50 -15.99
C ASN A 49 12.19 -3.03 -14.53
N PHE A 50 13.24 -2.26 -14.24
CA PHE A 50 13.42 -1.65 -12.93
C PHE A 50 12.26 -0.72 -12.57
N ARG A 51 11.88 0.18 -13.48
CA ARG A 51 10.75 1.10 -13.27
C ARG A 51 9.41 0.38 -13.12
N ARG A 52 9.17 -0.69 -13.89
CA ARG A 52 7.99 -1.56 -13.72
C ARG A 52 7.94 -2.17 -12.31
N GLY A 53 9.07 -2.64 -11.79
CA GLY A 53 9.19 -3.14 -10.42
C GLY A 53 8.88 -2.06 -9.38
N ALA A 54 9.40 -0.85 -9.56
CA ALA A 54 9.12 0.29 -8.68
C ALA A 54 7.64 0.70 -8.69
N ILE A 55 7.02 0.77 -9.87
CA ILE A 55 5.59 1.05 -10.04
C ILE A 55 4.74 -0.03 -9.38
N TRP A 56 5.12 -1.30 -9.51
CA TRP A 56 4.43 -2.41 -8.84
C TRP A 56 4.50 -2.26 -7.31
N ALA A 57 5.68 -1.95 -6.76
CA ALA A 57 5.85 -1.72 -5.33
C ALA A 57 5.03 -0.52 -4.84
N ALA A 58 5.00 0.58 -5.60
CA ALA A 58 4.19 1.75 -5.29
C ALA A 58 2.68 1.44 -5.27
N ASN A 59 2.17 0.65 -6.23
CA ASN A 59 0.78 0.19 -6.22
C ASN A 59 0.46 -0.62 -4.96
N ARG A 60 1.38 -1.48 -4.51
CA ARG A 60 1.20 -2.24 -3.25
C ARG A 60 1.18 -1.36 -2.01
N MET A 61 1.77 -0.17 -2.05
CA MET A 61 1.70 0.78 -0.94
C MET A 61 0.31 1.39 -0.77
N LEU A 62 -0.48 1.50 -1.84
CA LEU A 62 -1.88 1.96 -1.77
C LEU A 62 -2.77 0.99 -0.98
N GLU A 63 -2.42 -0.29 -0.96
CA GLU A 63 -3.15 -1.37 -0.29
C GLU A 63 -2.71 -1.58 1.18
N MET A 64 -1.72 -0.81 1.65
CA MET A 64 -1.09 -1.06 2.96
C MET A 64 -2.06 -1.05 4.15
N PRO A 65 -2.99 -0.09 4.28
CA PRO A 65 -3.94 -0.12 5.40
C PRO A 65 -4.80 -1.39 5.42
N LEU A 66 -5.27 -1.82 4.26
CA LEU A 66 -6.06 -3.05 4.12
C LEU A 66 -5.24 -4.28 4.52
N ARG A 67 -4.02 -4.41 3.97
CA ARG A 67 -3.13 -5.55 4.27
C ARG A 67 -2.77 -5.63 5.76
N LEU A 68 -2.49 -4.48 6.38
CA LEU A 68 -2.23 -4.41 7.82
C LEU A 68 -3.47 -4.76 8.64
N THR A 69 -4.66 -4.30 8.21
CA THR A 69 -5.94 -4.66 8.84
C THR A 69 -6.15 -6.16 8.86
N THR A 70 -6.03 -6.83 7.70
CA THR A 70 -6.18 -8.30 7.61
C THR A 70 -5.18 -9.05 8.48
N LYS A 71 -3.92 -8.59 8.52
CA LYS A 71 -2.87 -9.20 9.36
C LYS A 71 -3.21 -9.09 10.84
N LEU A 72 -3.58 -7.89 11.29
CA LEU A 72 -3.91 -7.62 12.70
C LEU A 72 -5.18 -8.36 13.13
N GLU A 73 -6.18 -8.49 12.26
CA GLU A 73 -7.38 -9.28 12.53
C GLU A 73 -7.06 -10.76 12.70
N ALA A 74 -6.16 -11.31 11.88
CA ALA A 74 -5.68 -12.69 12.03
C ALA A 74 -4.90 -12.90 13.34
N GLU A 75 -4.00 -11.98 13.69
CA GLU A 75 -3.25 -12.04 14.96
C GLU A 75 -4.18 -12.02 16.18
N ILE A 76 -5.19 -11.14 16.19
CA ILE A 76 -6.18 -11.06 17.27
C ILE A 76 -7.05 -12.33 17.36
N ALA A 77 -7.34 -12.98 16.23
CA ALA A 77 -8.10 -14.22 16.20
C ALA A 77 -7.30 -15.38 16.81
N LEU A 78 -6.01 -15.50 16.47
CA LEU A 78 -5.13 -16.52 17.02
C LEU A 78 -4.91 -16.34 18.53
N ASP A 79 -4.67 -15.11 19.00
CA ASP A 79 -4.53 -14.81 20.44
C ASP A 79 -5.76 -15.20 21.27
N LYS A 80 -6.96 -15.21 20.67
CA LYS A 80 -8.20 -15.62 21.34
C LYS A 80 -8.36 -17.14 21.45
N ASP A 81 -7.83 -17.90 20.49
CA ASP A 81 -7.89 -19.37 20.51
C ASP A 81 -6.87 -19.96 21.50
N ASP A 82 -5.70 -19.32 21.66
CA ASP A 82 -4.65 -19.77 22.58
C ASP A 82 -4.91 -19.44 24.07
N SER A 83 -6.04 -18.78 24.39
CA SER A 83 -6.43 -18.40 25.77
C SER A 83 -7.52 -19.29 26.39
N VAL A 84 -7.69 -20.52 25.87
CA VAL A 84 -8.54 -21.60 26.41
C VAL A 84 -7.72 -22.61 27.21
#